data_AF-A0A1S3YZ08-F1
#
_entry.id   AF-A0A1S3YZ08-F1
#
_cell.length_a   1.000
_cell.length_b   1.000
_cell.length_c   1.000
_cell.angle_alpha   90.00
_cell.angle_beta   90.00
_cell.angle_gamma   90.00
#
_symmetry.space_group_name_H-M   'P 1'
#
loop_
_entity.id
_entity.type
_entity.pdbx_description
1 polymer ?
#
loop_
_entity_poly.entity_id
_entity_poly.type
_entity_poly.pdbx_seq_one_letter_code
_entity_poly.pdbx_strand_id
1 'polypeptide(L)'
;MNESYGNSRASSSSTTSSLNSSSHGTEDDHTIARILAEEEENALKYGGNKLGRRLSHLDSIPHTPRVIGEIPDPNDATLDHGRLSSRLATYGLAEMQIEGDGNCQFRALSDQLYHNPEYHKHVRKEVVKQLKRFRKLYEGYVPMRYKSYLRKMKRLGEWGDHVTLQAAADRFGVKICLVTSFRDNGYIDILPKDIQPSRELWLSFWSEVHYNSLYEIGEVPARVRRKKHWLFF
;
A
#
# COMPACT_ATOMS: atom_id res chain seq x y z
N MET A 1 64.64 7.39 -22.46
CA MET A 1 63.84 8.55 -22.91
C MET A 1 62.94 8.07 -24.02
N ASN A 2 61.61 8.12 -23.83
CA ASN A 2 60.50 8.01 -24.81
C ASN A 2 60.50 6.77 -25.75
N GLU A 3 59.42 6.17 -26.23
CA GLU A 3 57.98 6.43 -26.36
C GLU A 3 57.41 5.09 -26.93
N SER A 4 56.26 4.56 -26.51
CA SER A 4 54.92 4.86 -27.05
C SER A 4 54.31 3.70 -27.86
N TYR A 5 53.26 3.12 -27.27
CA TYR A 5 51.98 2.67 -27.84
C TYR A 5 51.93 1.55 -28.89
N GLY A 6 51.43 0.40 -28.45
CA GLY A 6 50.83 -0.65 -29.27
C GLY A 6 49.35 -0.36 -29.56
N ASN A 7 48.99 -0.50 -30.83
CA ASN A 7 47.67 -0.28 -31.41
C ASN A 7 46.93 -1.63 -31.55
N SER A 8 45.72 -1.76 -30.99
CA SER A 8 44.84 -2.89 -31.28
C SER A 8 43.40 -2.44 -31.51
N ARG A 9 42.95 -2.81 -32.71
CA ARG A 9 41.71 -2.47 -33.42
C ARG A 9 40.42 -2.67 -32.63
N ALA A 10 39.50 -1.73 -32.88
CA ALA A 10 38.12 -1.72 -32.46
C ALA A 10 37.28 -2.80 -33.17
N SER A 11 36.46 -3.51 -32.39
CA SER A 11 35.32 -4.29 -32.87
C SER A 11 34.04 -3.58 -32.45
N SER A 12 33.31 -3.10 -33.43
CA SER A 12 31.97 -2.54 -33.32
C SER A 12 30.97 -3.60 -32.88
N SER A 13 30.31 -3.39 -31.74
CA SER A 13 29.06 -4.06 -31.38
C SER A 13 27.98 -3.01 -31.14
N SER A 14 27.06 -2.95 -32.09
CA SER A 14 25.84 -2.15 -32.07
C SER A 14 24.89 -2.71 -31.01
N THR A 15 24.58 -1.91 -29.99
CA THR A 15 23.52 -2.20 -29.03
C THR A 15 22.25 -1.48 -29.46
N THR A 16 21.28 -2.25 -29.96
CA THR A 16 19.91 -1.79 -30.22
C THR A 16 19.16 -1.72 -28.89
N SER A 17 18.97 -0.52 -28.36
CA SER A 17 18.04 -0.30 -27.23
C SER A 17 16.63 -0.15 -27.77
N SER A 18 15.85 -1.23 -27.68
CA SER A 18 14.43 -1.20 -27.99
C SER A 18 13.68 -0.47 -26.87
N LEU A 19 13.30 0.78 -27.16
CA LEU A 19 12.41 1.62 -26.39
C LEU A 19 11.00 1.01 -26.43
N ASN A 20 10.56 0.36 -25.34
CA ASN A 20 9.17 -0.08 -25.23
C ASN A 20 8.63 0.06 -23.80
N SER A 21 8.59 1.29 -23.27
CA SER A 21 8.07 1.54 -21.91
C SER A 21 7.19 2.78 -21.72
N SER A 22 6.72 3.44 -22.78
CA SER A 22 5.98 4.71 -22.65
C SER A 22 4.45 4.64 -22.80
N SER A 23 3.87 3.57 -23.35
CA SER A 23 2.41 3.52 -23.62
C SER A 23 1.55 3.06 -22.44
N HIS A 24 2.04 2.13 -21.61
CA HIS A 24 1.23 1.59 -20.51
C HIS A 24 1.00 2.58 -19.35
N GLY A 25 1.94 3.51 -19.13
CA GLY A 25 1.81 4.48 -18.03
C GLY A 25 0.65 5.45 -18.20
N THR A 26 0.37 5.88 -19.44
CA THR A 26 -0.68 6.87 -19.71
C THR A 26 -2.07 6.26 -19.61
N GLU A 27 -2.25 5.00 -20.02
CA GLU A 27 -3.55 4.31 -19.93
C GLU A 27 -3.96 4.05 -18.48
N ASP A 28 -3.01 3.65 -17.63
CA ASP A 28 -3.22 3.48 -16.20
C ASP A 28 -3.60 4.81 -15.54
N ASP A 29 -2.90 5.91 -15.87
CA ASP A 29 -3.17 7.24 -15.33
C ASP A 29 -4.58 7.75 -15.72
N HIS A 30 -5.01 7.54 -16.97
CA HIS A 30 -6.37 7.87 -17.42
C HIS A 30 -7.44 7.05 -16.69
N THR A 31 -7.17 5.76 -16.46
CA THR A 31 -8.11 4.87 -15.75
C THR A 31 -8.25 5.27 -14.29
N ILE A 32 -7.13 5.56 -13.61
CA ILE A 32 -7.13 6.06 -12.22
C ILE A 32 -7.91 7.38 -12.14
N ALA A 33 -7.68 8.31 -13.06
CA ALA A 33 -8.39 9.59 -13.08
C ALA A 33 -9.92 9.41 -13.21
N ARG A 34 -10.35 8.46 -14.05
CA ARG A 34 -11.77 8.14 -14.19
C ARG A 34 -12.36 7.53 -12.93
N ILE A 35 -11.66 6.60 -12.28
CA ILE A 35 -12.11 5.99 -11.02
C ILE A 35 -12.28 7.06 -9.93
N LEU A 36 -11.31 7.96 -9.78
CA LEU A 36 -11.37 9.03 -8.80
C LEU A 36 -12.56 9.98 -9.04
N ALA A 37 -12.86 10.29 -10.30
CA ALA A 37 -14.02 11.12 -10.66
C ALA A 37 -15.35 10.43 -10.37
N GLU A 38 -15.47 9.13 -10.69
CA GLU A 38 -16.66 8.32 -10.39
C GLU A 38 -16.89 8.19 -8.86
N GLU A 39 -15.83 8.02 -8.08
CA GLU A 39 -15.91 8.01 -6.61
C GLU A 39 -16.32 9.35 -6.01
N GLU A 40 -15.82 10.47 -6.54
CA GLU A 40 -16.21 11.81 -6.09
C GLU A 40 -17.72 12.04 -6.32
N GLU A 41 -18.23 11.67 -7.50
CA GLU A 41 -19.67 11.73 -7.80
C GLU A 41 -20.49 10.84 -6.87
N ASN A 42 -20.04 9.59 -6.63
CA ASN A 42 -20.72 8.67 -5.73
C ASN A 42 -20.71 9.14 -4.27
N ALA A 43 -19.59 9.72 -3.80
CA ALA A 43 -19.47 10.26 -2.46
C ALA A 43 -20.45 11.43 -2.23
N LEU A 44 -20.62 12.30 -3.24
CA LEU A 44 -21.60 13.39 -3.23
C LEU A 44 -23.04 12.86 -3.25
N LYS A 45 -23.30 11.79 -3.99
CA LYS A 45 -24.65 11.25 -4.20
C LYS A 45 -25.15 10.36 -3.04
N TYR A 46 -24.27 9.60 -2.41
CA TYR A 46 -24.64 8.58 -1.42
C TYR A 46 -24.02 8.79 -0.02
N GLY A 47 -23.16 9.80 0.15
CA GLY A 47 -22.54 10.14 1.44
C GLY A 47 -21.35 9.23 1.78
N GLY A 48 -20.15 9.64 1.37
CA GLY A 48 -18.92 8.83 1.31
C GLY A 48 -18.28 8.29 2.60
N ASN A 49 -18.94 8.30 3.77
CA ASN A 49 -18.33 7.90 5.06
C ASN A 49 -19.30 7.08 5.95
N LYS A 50 -19.96 6.06 5.40
CA LYS A 50 -20.93 5.23 6.16
C LYS A 50 -20.25 4.41 7.26
N LEU A 51 -19.12 3.77 6.95
CA LEU A 51 -18.35 2.96 7.93
C LEU A 51 -17.77 3.83 9.06
N GLY A 52 -17.13 4.95 8.74
CA GLY A 52 -16.61 5.90 9.75
C GLY A 52 -17.65 6.37 10.74
N ARG A 53 -18.86 6.71 10.27
CA ARG A 53 -19.97 7.09 11.14
C ARG A 53 -20.47 5.93 12.01
N ARG A 54 -20.54 4.71 11.46
CA ARG A 54 -21.01 3.53 12.19
C ARG A 54 -20.02 3.07 13.26
N LEU A 55 -18.72 3.20 12.98
CA LEU A 55 -17.63 2.72 13.81
C LEU A 55 -16.92 3.86 14.58
N SER A 56 -17.50 5.06 14.63
CA SER A 56 -16.94 6.20 15.34
C SER A 56 -16.84 6.01 16.86
N HIS A 57 -17.52 5.00 17.39
CA HIS A 57 -17.51 4.63 18.82
C HIS A 57 -16.32 3.74 19.21
N LEU A 58 -15.54 3.27 18.24
CA LEU A 58 -14.36 2.45 18.53
C LEU A 58 -13.26 3.33 19.13
N ASP A 59 -12.75 2.92 20.30
CA ASP A 59 -11.62 3.57 20.94
C ASP A 59 -10.36 3.37 20.08
N SER A 60 -10.05 4.37 19.25
CA SER A 60 -8.83 4.39 18.43
C SER A 60 -7.64 4.88 19.26
N ILE A 61 -6.48 4.26 19.05
CA ILE A 61 -5.24 4.75 19.65
C ILE A 61 -4.49 5.59 18.60
N PRO A 62 -3.97 6.79 18.95
CA PRO A 62 -3.18 7.60 18.04
C PRO A 62 -2.01 6.82 17.46
N HIS A 63 -1.88 6.86 16.13
CA HIS A 63 -0.83 6.15 15.43
C HIS A 63 0.56 6.75 15.71
N THR A 64 1.52 5.90 16.07
CA THR A 64 2.96 6.24 16.10
C THR A 64 3.69 5.44 15.02
N PRO A 65 4.21 6.08 13.96
CA PRO A 65 4.91 5.38 12.89
C PRO A 65 6.13 4.59 13.36
N ARG A 66 6.32 3.39 12.79
CA ARG A 66 7.44 2.50 13.09
C ARG A 66 7.73 1.52 11.94
N VAL A 67 8.96 1.05 11.87
CA VAL A 67 9.32 -0.07 10.97
C VAL A 67 8.92 -1.38 11.63
N ILE A 68 8.38 -2.33 10.87
CA ILE A 68 8.05 -3.68 11.36
C ILE A 68 9.35 -4.47 11.54
N GLY A 69 9.54 -5.09 12.71
CA GLY A 69 10.81 -5.69 13.13
C GLY A 69 10.87 -7.21 13.03
N GLU A 70 9.94 -7.92 13.66
CA GLU A 70 9.95 -9.39 13.76
C GLU A 70 8.66 -9.98 13.17
N ILE A 71 8.67 -11.29 12.91
CA ILE A 71 7.51 -12.07 12.47
C ILE A 71 7.07 -12.89 13.70
N PRO A 72 5.77 -13.02 14.00
CA PRO A 72 5.31 -13.66 15.23
C PRO A 72 5.57 -15.16 15.21
N ASP A 73 5.59 -15.78 16.38
CA ASP A 73 5.58 -17.23 16.52
C ASP A 73 4.31 -17.84 15.87
N PRO A 74 4.39 -19.01 15.21
CA PRO A 74 3.23 -19.65 14.57
C PRO A 74 2.03 -19.93 15.50
N ASN A 75 2.25 -20.19 16.79
CA ASN A 75 1.16 -20.36 17.75
C ASN A 75 0.44 -19.04 18.04
N ASP A 76 1.18 -17.92 18.07
CA ASP A 76 0.58 -16.59 18.18
C ASP A 76 -0.21 -16.23 16.92
N ALA A 77 0.25 -16.66 15.74
CA ALA A 77 -0.40 -16.37 14.47
C ALA A 77 -1.85 -16.90 14.39
N THR A 78 -2.12 -18.11 14.90
CA THR A 78 -3.49 -18.70 14.89
C THR A 78 -4.43 -17.95 15.83
N LEU A 79 -3.97 -17.63 17.05
CA LEU A 79 -4.76 -16.87 18.02
C LEU A 79 -5.05 -15.45 17.50
N ASP A 80 -4.07 -14.84 16.83
CA ASP A 80 -4.20 -13.53 16.22
C ASP A 80 -5.20 -13.51 15.06
N HIS A 81 -5.18 -14.55 14.22
CA HIS A 81 -6.19 -14.71 13.17
C HIS A 81 -7.60 -14.84 13.76
N GLY A 82 -7.77 -15.66 14.80
CA GLY A 82 -9.05 -15.80 15.50
C GLY A 82 -9.55 -14.48 16.11
N ARG A 83 -8.65 -13.71 16.73
CA ARG A 83 -8.95 -12.39 17.31
C ARG A 83 -9.38 -11.39 16.24
N LEU A 84 -8.64 -11.31 15.13
CA LEU A 84 -8.98 -10.41 14.02
C LEU A 84 -10.34 -10.78 13.42
N SER A 85 -10.56 -12.06 13.11
CA SER A 85 -11.83 -12.55 12.59
C SER A 85 -13.01 -12.18 13.50
N SER A 86 -12.85 -12.34 14.82
CA SER A 86 -13.88 -11.99 15.80
C SER A 86 -14.17 -10.49 15.82
N ARG A 87 -13.14 -9.64 15.71
CA ARG A 87 -13.31 -8.18 15.61
C ARG A 87 -14.02 -7.78 14.33
N LEU A 88 -13.61 -8.33 13.18
CA LEU A 88 -14.25 -8.03 11.90
C LEU A 88 -15.74 -8.40 11.92
N ALA A 89 -16.08 -9.58 12.45
CA ALA A 89 -17.47 -9.99 12.63
C ALA A 89 -18.24 -9.02 13.53
N THR A 90 -17.65 -8.61 14.67
CA THR A 90 -18.25 -7.65 15.60
C THR A 90 -18.50 -6.29 14.93
N TYR A 91 -17.59 -5.86 14.06
CA TYR A 91 -17.70 -4.58 13.35
C TYR A 91 -18.54 -4.68 12.07
N GLY A 92 -19.04 -5.86 11.72
CA GLY A 92 -19.76 -6.07 10.47
C GLY A 92 -18.91 -5.77 9.23
N LEU A 93 -17.63 -6.16 9.28
CA LEU A 93 -16.66 -5.99 8.21
C LEU A 93 -16.28 -7.34 7.60
N ALA A 94 -15.92 -7.32 6.32
CA ALA A 94 -15.44 -8.48 5.57
C ALA A 94 -14.14 -8.16 4.84
N GLU A 95 -13.22 -9.12 4.84
CA GLU A 95 -11.96 -8.99 4.11
C GLU A 95 -12.14 -9.31 2.63
N MET A 96 -11.68 -8.41 1.78
CA MET A 96 -11.27 -8.76 0.44
C MET A 96 -9.86 -9.33 0.47
N GLN A 97 -9.74 -10.59 0.06
CA GLN A 97 -8.46 -11.30 0.07
C GLN A 97 -7.46 -10.69 -0.93
N ILE A 98 -6.34 -10.23 -0.40
CA ILE A 98 -5.18 -9.71 -1.11
C ILE A 98 -4.15 -10.83 -1.27
N GLU A 99 -3.33 -10.74 -2.31
CA GLU A 99 -2.25 -11.69 -2.53
C GLU A 99 -1.22 -11.60 -1.38
N GLY A 100 -0.91 -12.74 -0.75
CA GLY A 100 0.06 -12.89 0.33
C GLY A 100 1.52 -12.72 -0.10
N ASP A 101 1.82 -11.64 -0.82
CA ASP A 101 3.16 -11.26 -1.23
C ASP A 101 3.67 -10.03 -0.43
N GLY A 102 4.94 -9.67 -0.64
CA GLY A 102 5.51 -8.46 -0.02
C GLY A 102 4.96 -7.14 -0.59
N ASN A 103 3.91 -7.17 -1.42
CA ASN A 103 3.18 -5.99 -1.88
C ASN A 103 1.82 -5.83 -1.19
N CYS A 104 1.40 -6.77 -0.33
CA CYS A 104 0.07 -6.81 0.27
C CYS A 104 -0.42 -5.45 0.80
N GLN A 105 0.39 -4.72 1.58
CA GLN A 105 0.01 -3.39 2.09
C GLN A 105 -0.34 -2.41 0.95
N PHE A 106 0.48 -2.34 -0.09
CA PHE A 106 0.25 -1.45 -1.24
C PHE A 106 -0.90 -1.93 -2.12
N ARG A 107 -1.14 -3.24 -2.19
CA ARG A 107 -2.28 -3.85 -2.88
C ARG A 107 -3.60 -3.54 -2.16
N ALA A 108 -3.62 -3.64 -0.83
CA ALA A 108 -4.78 -3.31 -0.02
C ALA A 108 -5.10 -1.81 -0.09
N LEU A 109 -4.08 -0.94 0.00
CA LEU A 109 -4.24 0.51 -0.25
C LEU A 109 -4.77 0.80 -1.66
N SER A 110 -4.20 0.15 -2.68
CA SER A 110 -4.63 0.32 -4.07
C SER A 110 -6.07 -0.12 -4.28
N ASP A 111 -6.50 -1.18 -3.61
CA ASP A 111 -7.88 -1.64 -3.65
C ASP A 111 -8.84 -0.65 -2.99
N GLN A 112 -8.50 -0.10 -1.82
CA GLN A 112 -9.34 0.92 -1.16
C GLN A 112 -9.34 2.27 -1.88
N LEU A 113 -8.27 2.61 -2.62
CA LEU A 113 -8.16 3.87 -3.37
C LEU A 113 -8.80 3.80 -4.75
N TYR A 114 -8.70 2.65 -5.42
CA TYR A 114 -9.00 2.53 -6.85
C TYR A 114 -9.86 1.31 -7.19
N HIS A 115 -10.41 0.61 -6.19
CA HIS A 115 -11.14 -0.65 -6.35
C HIS A 115 -10.39 -1.70 -7.18
N ASN A 116 -9.06 -1.61 -7.20
CA ASN A 116 -8.20 -2.47 -7.99
C ASN A 116 -6.80 -2.60 -7.35
N PRO A 117 -6.38 -3.79 -6.90
CA PRO A 117 -5.09 -4.01 -6.25
C PRO A 117 -3.92 -4.00 -7.23
N GLU A 118 -4.17 -4.05 -8.55
CA GLU A 118 -3.11 -4.13 -9.56
C GLU A 118 -2.39 -2.79 -9.74
N TYR A 119 -2.98 -1.66 -9.29
CA TYR A 119 -2.31 -0.36 -9.22
C TYR A 119 -1.35 -0.20 -8.03
N HIS A 120 -1.04 -1.27 -7.29
CA HIS A 120 -0.12 -1.24 -6.14
C HIS A 120 1.27 -0.67 -6.47
N LYS A 121 1.75 -0.81 -7.71
CA LYS A 121 3.02 -0.22 -8.17
C LYS A 121 2.94 1.31 -8.19
N HIS A 122 1.82 1.87 -8.65
CA HIS A 122 1.56 3.30 -8.63
C HIS A 122 1.51 3.80 -7.17
N VAL A 123 0.73 3.14 -6.32
CA VAL A 123 0.64 3.49 -4.89
C VAL A 123 2.01 3.49 -4.22
N ARG A 124 2.81 2.42 -4.39
CA ARG A 124 4.17 2.34 -3.84
C ARG A 124 5.05 3.49 -4.34
N LYS A 125 4.99 3.81 -5.64
CA LYS A 125 5.77 4.91 -6.25
C LYS A 125 5.42 6.25 -5.60
N GLU A 126 4.14 6.54 -5.41
CA GLU A 126 3.68 7.79 -4.80
C GLU A 126 4.03 7.88 -3.31
N VAL A 127 3.89 6.79 -2.56
CA VAL A 127 4.33 6.70 -1.15
C VAL A 127 5.84 6.93 -1.02
N VAL A 128 6.66 6.30 -1.88
CA VAL A 128 8.12 6.50 -1.86
C VAL A 128 8.51 7.92 -2.26
N LYS A 129 7.76 8.57 -3.17
CA LYS A 129 7.95 10.00 -3.49
C LYS A 129 7.66 10.88 -2.28
N GLN A 130 6.56 10.62 -1.55
CA GLN A 130 6.21 11.32 -0.31
C GLN A 130 7.33 11.20 0.72
N LEU A 131 7.76 9.97 1.02
CA LEU A 131 8.85 9.67 1.95
C LEU A 131 10.15 10.40 1.56
N LYS A 132 10.46 10.47 0.26
CA LYS A 132 11.65 11.15 -0.23
C LYS A 132 11.54 12.68 -0.10
N ARG A 133 10.38 13.26 -0.44
CA ARG A 133 10.17 14.72 -0.47
C ARG A 133 10.09 15.31 0.92
N PHE A 134 9.42 14.64 1.85
CA PHE A 134 9.16 15.13 3.21
C PHE A 134 9.93 14.34 4.27
N ARG A 135 11.20 13.99 3.97
CA ARG A 135 12.08 13.18 4.82
C ARG A 135 12.01 13.50 6.32
N LYS A 136 12.05 14.79 6.68
CA LYS A 136 12.06 15.25 8.09
C LYS A 136 10.85 14.76 8.89
N LEU A 137 9.73 14.49 8.24
CA LEU A 137 8.51 14.01 8.90
C LEU A 137 8.58 12.53 9.31
N TYR A 138 9.49 11.76 8.70
CA TYR A 138 9.50 10.30 8.81
C TYR A 138 10.82 9.74 9.34
N GLU A 139 11.94 10.42 9.11
CA GLU A 139 13.26 9.83 9.37
C GLU A 139 13.52 9.48 10.84
N GLY A 140 12.89 10.18 11.78
CA GLY A 140 12.99 9.88 13.21
C GLY A 140 12.37 8.55 13.62
N TYR A 141 11.47 7.99 12.80
CA TYR A 141 10.81 6.70 13.05
C TYR A 141 11.53 5.52 12.39
N VAL A 142 12.58 5.78 11.62
CA VAL A 142 13.31 4.77 10.86
C VAL A 142 14.63 4.47 11.59
N PRO A 143 14.80 3.27 12.19
CA PRO A 143 15.97 2.93 13.01
C PRO A 143 17.24 2.67 12.20
N MET A 144 17.18 2.84 10.87
CA MET A 144 18.30 2.64 9.95
C MET A 144 18.58 3.90 9.14
N ARG A 145 19.71 3.92 8.41
CA ARG A 145 20.02 5.03 7.49
C ARG A 145 18.85 5.24 6.52
N TYR A 146 18.23 6.42 6.56
CA TYR A 146 17.02 6.72 5.77
C TYR A 146 17.18 6.47 4.25
N LYS A 147 18.36 6.75 3.70
CA LYS A 147 18.67 6.45 2.28
C LYS A 147 18.61 4.94 1.98
N SER A 148 19.01 4.08 2.92
CA SER A 148 18.88 2.63 2.79
C SER A 148 17.43 2.20 2.88
N TYR A 149 16.67 2.74 3.82
CA TYR A 149 15.23 2.52 3.94
C TYR A 149 14.47 2.85 2.64
N LEU A 150 14.70 4.04 2.06
CA LEU A 150 14.10 4.42 0.77
C LEU A 150 14.47 3.47 -0.38
N ARG A 151 15.71 2.96 -0.41
CA ARG A 151 16.12 1.97 -1.42
C ARG A 151 15.38 0.65 -1.25
N LYS A 152 15.16 0.19 -0.01
CA LYS A 152 14.35 -1.00 0.27
C LYS A 152 12.91 -0.76 -0.19
N MET A 153 12.26 0.30 0.28
CA MET A 153 10.84 0.59 -0.01
C MET A 153 10.53 0.78 -1.50
N LYS A 154 11.51 1.19 -2.31
CA LYS A 154 11.38 1.28 -3.78
C LYS A 154 11.26 -0.09 -4.45
N ARG A 155 11.78 -1.17 -3.86
CA ARG A 155 11.76 -2.52 -4.45
C ARG A 155 10.35 -3.09 -4.42
N LEU A 156 9.90 -3.63 -5.54
CA LEU A 156 8.67 -4.44 -5.56
C LEU A 156 8.87 -5.68 -4.69
N GLY A 157 7.84 -6.05 -3.94
CA GLY A 157 7.91 -7.14 -2.96
C GLY A 157 8.59 -6.77 -1.64
N GLU A 158 9.09 -5.55 -1.45
CA GLU A 158 9.49 -5.09 -0.12
C GLU A 158 8.25 -4.79 0.72
N TRP A 159 8.16 -5.39 1.89
CA TRP A 159 7.04 -5.22 2.80
C TRP A 159 6.90 -3.76 3.24
N GLY A 160 5.68 -3.24 3.24
CA GLY A 160 5.38 -1.95 3.85
C GLY A 160 5.31 -2.05 5.37
N ASP A 161 5.37 -0.91 6.03
CA ASP A 161 5.33 -0.78 7.49
C ASP A 161 4.38 0.38 7.92
N HIS A 162 4.44 0.76 9.19
CA HIS A 162 3.60 1.85 9.68
C HIS A 162 4.06 3.24 9.22
N VAL A 163 5.31 3.38 8.78
CA VAL A 163 5.84 4.63 8.20
C VAL A 163 5.30 4.80 6.77
N THR A 164 5.23 3.71 5.98
CA THR A 164 4.59 3.76 4.65
C THR A 164 3.08 3.98 4.72
N LEU A 165 2.38 3.49 5.75
CA LEU A 165 0.96 3.83 5.97
C LEU A 165 0.78 5.32 6.26
N GLN A 166 1.58 5.91 7.16
CA GLN A 166 1.53 7.34 7.42
C GLN A 166 1.81 8.16 6.15
N ALA A 167 2.84 7.78 5.39
CA ALA A 167 3.15 8.45 4.14
C ALA A 167 2.06 8.27 3.07
N ALA A 168 1.34 7.14 3.06
CA ALA A 168 0.17 6.95 2.20
C ALA A 168 -0.98 7.89 2.59
N ALA A 169 -1.32 7.95 3.88
CA ALA A 169 -2.31 8.89 4.40
C ALA A 169 -1.99 10.32 3.97
N ASP A 170 -0.76 10.78 4.24
CA ASP A 170 -0.29 12.13 3.88
C ASP A 170 -0.30 12.37 2.37
N ARG A 171 0.08 11.38 1.55
CA ARG A 171 0.19 11.53 0.09
C ARG A 171 -1.17 11.64 -0.59
N PHE A 172 -2.13 10.85 -0.14
CA PHE A 172 -3.45 10.75 -0.76
C PHE A 172 -4.51 11.61 -0.04
N GLY A 173 -4.17 12.22 1.10
CA GLY A 173 -5.10 13.02 1.89
C GLY A 173 -6.28 12.21 2.41
N VAL A 174 -5.98 11.01 2.93
CA VAL A 174 -6.97 10.03 3.39
C VAL A 174 -6.70 9.64 4.84
N LYS A 175 -7.76 9.30 5.56
CA LYS A 175 -7.67 8.59 6.84
C LYS A 175 -7.53 7.10 6.55
N ILE A 176 -6.62 6.41 7.23
CA ILE A 176 -6.55 4.94 7.19
C ILE A 176 -7.03 4.40 8.53
N CYS A 177 -8.09 3.60 8.49
CA CYS A 177 -8.71 2.90 9.60
C CYS A 177 -8.20 1.46 9.61
N LEU A 178 -7.35 1.11 10.57
CA LEU A 178 -6.66 -0.18 10.62
C LEU A 178 -7.20 -1.06 11.75
N VAL A 179 -7.89 -2.15 11.40
CA VAL A 179 -8.30 -3.18 12.36
C VAL A 179 -7.18 -4.21 12.48
N THR A 180 -6.61 -4.39 13.66
CA THR A 180 -5.45 -5.26 13.84
C THR A 180 -5.78 -6.53 14.63
N SER A 181 -4.88 -7.52 14.60
CA SER A 181 -4.90 -8.66 15.53
C SER A 181 -4.20 -8.38 16.88
N PHE A 182 -3.65 -7.19 17.13
CA PHE A 182 -2.95 -6.89 18.38
C PHE A 182 -3.86 -7.06 19.60
N ARG A 183 -3.33 -7.58 20.71
CA ARG A 183 -4.11 -7.78 21.95
C ARG A 183 -4.73 -6.48 22.46
N ASP A 184 -3.90 -5.46 22.63
CA ASP A 184 -4.28 -4.22 23.32
C ASP A 184 -4.71 -3.10 22.36
N ASN A 185 -4.40 -3.23 21.06
CA ASN A 185 -4.62 -2.16 20.06
C ASN A 185 -5.42 -2.68 18.87
N GLY A 186 -6.70 -3.01 19.07
CA GLY A 186 -7.52 -3.61 18.02
C GLY A 186 -7.93 -2.69 16.88
N TYR A 187 -7.81 -1.38 17.06
CA TYR A 187 -8.18 -0.36 16.10
C TYR A 187 -7.21 0.83 16.15
N ILE A 188 -6.68 1.24 15.00
CA ILE A 188 -5.70 2.32 14.86
C ILE A 188 -6.17 3.27 13.77
N ASP A 189 -6.23 4.56 14.11
CA ASP A 189 -6.50 5.63 13.15
C ASP A 189 -5.20 6.31 12.72
N ILE A 190 -4.98 6.36 11.41
CA ILE A 190 -3.85 7.06 10.79
C ILE A 190 -4.41 8.24 10.00
N LEU A 191 -4.24 9.43 10.55
CA LEU A 191 -4.69 10.67 9.93
C LEU A 191 -3.58 11.28 9.08
N PRO A 192 -3.92 11.94 7.95
CA PRO A 192 -2.96 12.69 7.19
C PRO A 192 -2.51 13.93 7.98
N LYS A 193 -1.23 14.31 7.85
CA LYS A 193 -0.70 15.52 8.51
C LYS A 193 -1.21 16.79 7.83
N ASP A 194 -1.66 17.74 8.67
CA ASP A 194 -1.97 19.13 8.30
C ASP A 194 -3.09 19.32 7.26
N ILE A 195 -3.88 18.28 6.97
CA ILE A 195 -5.02 18.33 6.05
C ILE A 195 -6.21 17.54 6.59
N GLN A 196 -7.43 17.97 6.26
CA GLN A 196 -8.63 17.17 6.56
C GLN A 196 -8.72 15.99 5.58
N PRO A 197 -8.98 14.78 6.07
CA PRO A 197 -9.08 13.61 5.21
C PRO A 197 -10.30 13.71 4.29
N SER A 198 -10.09 13.45 3.00
CA SER A 198 -11.16 13.45 1.98
C SER A 198 -12.01 12.17 2.01
N ARG A 199 -11.44 11.06 2.49
CA ARG A 199 -12.08 9.75 2.62
C ARG A 199 -11.38 8.89 3.67
N GLU A 200 -12.01 7.77 3.99
CA GLU A 200 -11.46 6.72 4.85
C GLU A 200 -11.12 5.46 4.05
N LEU A 201 -9.95 4.89 4.29
CA LEU A 201 -9.54 3.58 3.77
C LEU A 201 -9.56 2.57 4.92
N TRP A 202 -10.22 1.44 4.72
CA TRP A 202 -10.38 0.39 5.72
C TRP A 202 -9.48 -0.79 5.40
N LEU A 203 -8.57 -1.10 6.31
CA LEU A 203 -7.60 -2.19 6.16
C LEU A 203 -7.65 -3.10 7.38
N SER A 204 -7.43 -4.39 7.18
CA SER A 204 -7.07 -5.28 8.28
C SER A 204 -5.57 -5.52 8.29
N PHE A 205 -5.04 -5.75 9.48
CA PHE A 205 -3.67 -6.18 9.69
C PHE A 205 -3.63 -7.39 10.59
N TRP A 206 -3.34 -8.53 9.98
CA TRP A 206 -2.91 -9.71 10.73
C TRP A 206 -1.46 -9.49 11.11
N SER A 207 -1.22 -9.25 12.41
CA SER A 207 0.04 -8.78 12.99
C SER A 207 1.23 -9.41 12.30
N GLU A 208 2.00 -8.55 11.64
CA GLU A 208 3.31 -8.83 11.05
C GLU A 208 3.33 -9.88 9.92
N VAL A 209 2.15 -10.28 9.41
CA VAL A 209 2.02 -11.27 8.34
C VAL A 209 1.37 -10.67 7.10
N HIS A 210 0.23 -9.97 7.23
CA HIS A 210 -0.57 -9.64 6.05
C HIS A 210 -1.53 -8.45 6.22
N TYR A 211 -1.75 -7.74 5.12
CA TYR A 211 -2.77 -6.69 5.00
C TYR A 211 -3.84 -7.11 3.99
N ASN A 212 -5.10 -7.05 4.40
CA ASN A 212 -6.25 -7.14 3.50
C ASN A 212 -6.99 -5.81 3.41
N SER A 213 -7.80 -5.68 2.36
CA SER A 213 -8.75 -4.59 2.17
C SER A 213 -10.06 -4.93 2.87
N LEU A 214 -10.70 -3.98 3.56
CA LEU A 214 -11.93 -4.20 4.31
C LEU A 214 -13.13 -3.50 3.66
N TYR A 215 -14.26 -4.19 3.67
CA TYR A 215 -15.54 -3.70 3.20
C TYR A 215 -16.63 -3.96 4.25
N GLU A 216 -17.78 -3.29 4.13
CA GLU A 216 -18.98 -3.72 4.84
C GLU A 216 -19.37 -5.13 4.38
N ILE A 217 -19.92 -5.94 5.28
CA ILE A 217 -20.44 -7.27 4.90
C ILE A 217 -21.45 -7.11 3.77
N GLY A 218 -21.26 -7.88 2.69
CA GLY A 218 -22.09 -7.82 1.49
C GLY A 218 -21.61 -6.84 0.41
N GLU A 219 -20.63 -5.98 0.72
CA GLU A 219 -20.07 -5.00 -0.23
C GLU A 219 -18.70 -5.40 -0.80
N VAL A 220 -18.18 -6.59 -0.44
CA VAL A 220 -16.91 -7.11 -0.99
C VAL A 220 -17.05 -7.28 -2.51
N PRO A 221 -16.22 -6.62 -3.34
CA PRO A 221 -16.35 -6.70 -4.79
C PRO A 221 -16.13 -8.13 -5.32
N ALA A 222 -17.05 -8.61 -6.16
CA ALA A 222 -16.91 -9.90 -6.83
C ALA A 222 -15.80 -9.84 -7.89
N ARG A 223 -14.62 -10.41 -7.61
CA ARG A 223 -13.54 -10.45 -8.59
C ARG A 223 -13.70 -11.62 -9.57
N VAL A 224 -13.88 -11.28 -10.85
CA VAL A 224 -13.57 -12.23 -11.93
C VAL A 224 -12.05 -12.31 -12.04
N ARG A 225 -11.45 -13.43 -11.59
CA ARG A 225 -10.04 -13.72 -11.87
C ARG A 225 -9.83 -13.69 -13.39
N ARG A 226 -9.24 -12.62 -13.93
CA ARG A 226 -8.71 -12.64 -15.31
C ARG A 226 -7.61 -13.69 -15.32
N LYS A 227 -7.89 -14.86 -15.93
CA LYS A 227 -6.90 -15.92 -16.15
C LYS A 227 -5.73 -15.28 -16.87
N LYS A 228 -4.57 -15.19 -16.22
CA LYS A 228 -3.32 -14.82 -16.90
C LYS A 228 -3.06 -15.94 -17.91
N HIS A 229 -3.28 -15.67 -19.20
CA HIS A 229 -2.83 -16.56 -20.27
C HIS A 229 -1.31 -16.46 -20.29
N TRP A 230 -0.65 -17.50 -19.79
CA TRP A 230 0.77 -17.69 -19.99
C TRP A 230 0.97 -18.01 -21.48
N LEU A 231 1.35 -17.00 -22.26
CA LEU A 231 1.96 -17.25 -23.56
C LEU A 231 3.40 -17.67 -23.27
N PHE A 232 3.67 -18.97 -23.38
CA PHE A 232 5.03 -19.46 -23.51
C PHE A 232 5.58 -18.94 -24.86
N PHE A 233 6.62 -18.13 -24.80
CA PHE A 233 7.52 -17.85 -25.92
C PHE A 233 8.93 -18.28 -25.51
#